data_AF-A0AAJ2R581-F1
#
_entry.id   AF-A0AAJ2R581-F1
#
_cell.length_a   1.000
_cell.length_b   1.000
_cell.length_c   1.000
_cell.angle_alpha   90.00
_cell.angle_beta   90.00
_cell.angle_gamma   90.00
#
_symmetry.space_group_name_H-M   'P 1'
#
loop_
_entity.id
_entity.type
_entity.pdbx_description
1 polymer ?
#
loop_
_entity_poly.entity_id
_entity_poly.type
_entity_poly.pdbx_seq_one_letter_code
_entity_poly.pdbx_strand_id
1 'polypeptide(L)'
;MKKSIFSKVSQATLLVAVMMHESVFAALPNIPTPQGGGIGGAQVQDGDWMGQMGAYFKAGISILALVLAGLSFIKVMGGGLRKWNEYSRGQAEFADLKEFFIVGVILIVFIVMMANYALSVLA
;
A
#
# COMPACT_ATOMS: atom_id res chain seq x y z
N MET A 1 55.19 9.02 38.35
CA MET A 1 53.82 9.53 38.12
C MET A 1 53.40 9.63 36.64
N LYS A 2 54.25 10.09 35.71
CA LYS A 2 53.89 10.30 34.29
C LYS A 2 53.37 9.06 33.52
N LYS A 3 53.85 7.85 33.83
CA LYS A 3 53.43 6.61 33.14
C LYS A 3 51.94 6.24 33.34
N SER A 4 51.33 6.58 34.49
CA SER A 4 49.91 6.26 34.74
C SER A 4 48.94 7.16 33.97
N ILE A 5 49.36 8.40 33.67
CA ILE A 5 48.55 9.37 32.91
C ILE A 5 48.48 8.93 31.45
N PHE A 6 49.61 8.50 30.85
CA PHE A 6 49.63 7.97 29.49
C PHE A 6 48.82 6.68 29.31
N SER A 7 48.78 5.79 30.32
CA SER A 7 47.93 4.60 30.31
C SER A 7 46.44 4.93 30.36
N LYS A 8 46.04 5.91 31.19
CA LYS A 8 44.64 6.37 31.27
C LYS A 8 44.19 7.07 30.00
N VAL A 9 45.07 7.87 29.38
CA VAL A 9 44.79 8.49 28.07
C VAL A 9 44.63 7.40 27.01
N SER A 10 45.53 6.41 26.95
CA SER A 10 45.42 5.30 26.01
C SER A 10 44.15 4.47 26.19
N GLN A 11 43.71 4.22 27.44
CA GLN A 11 42.44 3.55 27.72
C GLN A 11 41.23 4.39 27.34
N ALA A 12 41.28 5.71 27.54
CA ALA A 12 40.21 6.62 27.11
C ALA A 12 40.12 6.67 25.57
N THR A 13 41.25 6.69 24.86
CA THR A 13 41.26 6.65 23.39
C THR A 13 40.72 5.32 22.86
N LEU A 14 41.04 4.20 23.52
CA LEU A 14 40.48 2.88 23.18
C LEU A 14 38.96 2.81 23.43
N LEU A 15 38.47 3.39 24.53
CA LEU A 15 37.04 3.46 24.83
C LEU A 15 36.29 4.30 23.78
N VAL A 16 36.84 5.44 23.38
CA VAL A 16 36.27 6.28 22.31
C VAL A 16 36.28 5.54 20.96
N ALA A 17 37.35 4.80 20.65
CA ALA A 17 37.43 4.00 19.42
C ALA A 17 36.39 2.85 19.39
N VAL A 18 36.09 2.24 20.54
CA VAL A 18 35.04 1.22 20.66
C VAL A 18 33.64 1.83 20.55
N MET A 19 33.43 3.04 21.09
CA MET A 19 32.16 3.77 21.00
C MET A 19 31.90 4.35 19.60
N MET A 20 32.95 4.51 18.78
CA MET A 20 32.87 4.90 17.36
C MET A 20 32.78 3.71 16.41
N HIS A 21 32.58 2.48 16.93
CA HIS A 21 32.22 1.36 16.09
C HIS A 21 30.79 1.56 15.56
N GLU A 22 30.67 2.19 14.41
CA GLU A 22 29.44 2.16 13.63
C GLU A 22 29.16 0.70 13.27
N SER A 23 27.95 0.27 13.62
CA SER A 23 27.41 -1.02 13.22
C SER A 23 27.45 -1.12 11.69
N VAL A 24 28.36 -1.93 11.15
CA VAL A 24 28.48 -2.30 9.73
C VAL A 24 27.22 -2.99 9.15
N PHE A 25 26.15 -3.12 9.94
CA PHE A 25 24.81 -3.52 9.52
C PHE A 25 23.92 -2.35 9.07
N ALA A 26 24.37 -1.10 9.19
CA ALA A 26 23.57 0.09 8.84
C ALA A 26 23.56 0.44 7.34
N ALA A 27 24.34 -0.26 6.51
CA ALA A 27 24.41 -0.05 5.06
C ALA A 27 23.95 -1.26 4.26
N LEU A 28 23.00 -2.06 4.78
CA LEU A 28 22.25 -2.95 3.90
C LEU A 28 21.44 -2.07 2.92
N PRO A 29 21.40 -2.43 1.61
CA PRO A 29 20.53 -1.78 0.65
C PRO A 29 19.12 -1.65 1.23
N ASN A 30 18.66 -0.42 1.43
CA ASN A 30 17.36 -0.19 2.04
C ASN A 30 16.30 -0.70 1.07
N ILE A 31 15.50 -1.69 1.51
CA ILE A 31 14.44 -2.23 0.68
C ILE A 31 13.32 -1.18 0.66
N PRO A 32 12.95 -0.62 -0.51
CA PRO A 32 11.98 0.46 -0.56
C PRO A 32 10.63 -0.03 -0.01
N THR A 33 10.24 0.50 1.15
CA THR A 33 8.98 0.15 1.78
C THR A 33 7.80 0.68 0.95
N PRO A 34 6.75 -0.11 0.73
CA PRO A 34 5.55 0.35 0.04
C PRO A 34 4.93 1.58 0.69
N GLN A 35 4.49 2.55 -0.11
CA GLN A 35 3.69 3.68 0.39
C GLN A 35 2.38 3.13 0.97
N GLY A 36 2.13 3.36 2.26
CA GLY A 36 0.90 2.90 2.93
C GLY A 36 1.06 2.31 4.32
N GLY A 37 2.29 2.21 4.85
CA GLY A 37 2.56 1.69 6.19
C GLY A 37 2.36 0.18 6.32
N GLY A 38 2.71 -0.37 7.48
CA GLY A 38 2.56 -1.79 7.80
C GLY A 38 1.11 -2.18 8.06
N ILE A 39 0.88 -3.46 8.31
CA ILE A 39 -0.40 -3.95 8.84
C ILE A 39 -0.59 -3.37 10.25
N GLY A 40 -1.77 -2.81 10.54
CA GLY A 40 -2.05 -2.13 11.81
C GLY A 40 -1.56 -0.68 11.90
N GLY A 41 -1.24 -0.05 10.76
CA GLY A 41 -1.18 1.41 10.65
C GLY A 41 0.12 2.02 11.14
N ALA A 42 0.99 1.19 11.70
CA ALA A 42 2.34 1.56 12.10
C ALA A 42 3.17 1.96 10.87
N GLN A 43 3.91 3.06 11.00
CA GLN A 43 4.95 3.41 10.04
C GLN A 43 6.06 2.37 10.14
N VAL A 44 6.38 1.74 9.01
CA VAL A 44 7.47 0.75 8.96
C VAL A 44 8.78 1.52 9.01
N GLN A 45 9.54 1.32 10.09
CA GLN A 45 10.87 1.91 10.24
C GLN A 45 11.91 1.08 9.47
N ASP A 46 12.98 1.74 9.06
CA ASP A 46 14.12 1.09 8.44
C ASP A 46 14.70 0.02 9.38
N GLY A 47 14.74 -1.24 8.93
CA GLY A 47 15.18 -2.39 9.73
C GLY A 47 14.06 -3.22 10.41
N ASP A 48 12.80 -2.77 10.37
CA ASP A 48 11.64 -3.56 10.83
C ASP A 48 11.18 -4.55 9.75
N TRP A 49 11.88 -5.69 9.64
CA TRP A 49 11.61 -6.72 8.64
C TRP A 49 10.17 -7.26 8.71
N MET A 50 9.58 -7.34 9.91
CA MET A 50 8.21 -7.82 10.10
C MET A 50 7.18 -6.79 9.61
N GLY A 51 7.40 -5.51 9.92
CA GLY A 51 6.61 -4.40 9.39
C GLY A 51 6.71 -4.30 7.86
N GLN A 52 7.90 -4.52 7.29
CA GLN A 52 8.10 -4.51 5.83
C GLN A 52 7.32 -5.63 5.14
N MET A 53 7.35 -6.86 5.67
CA MET A 53 6.56 -7.97 5.14
C MET A 53 5.05 -7.67 5.17
N GLY A 54 4.56 -7.08 6.27
CA GLY A 54 3.17 -6.64 6.39
C GLY A 54 2.80 -5.57 5.36
N ALA A 55 3.67 -4.58 5.12
CA ALA A 55 3.45 -3.55 4.13
C ALA A 55 3.39 -4.11 2.69
N TYR A 56 4.25 -5.07 2.34
CA TYR A 56 4.18 -5.74 1.03
C TYR A 56 2.90 -6.56 0.86
N PHE A 57 2.43 -7.21 1.92
CA PHE A 57 1.16 -7.93 1.89
C PHE A 57 -0.03 -6.99 1.67
N LYS A 58 -0.05 -5.85 2.38
CA LYS A 58 -1.05 -4.79 2.19
C LYS A 58 -1.03 -4.23 0.77
N ALA A 59 0.15 -4.00 0.21
CA ALA A 59 0.31 -3.58 -1.18
C ALA A 59 -0.17 -4.66 -2.17
N GLY A 60 0.08 -5.93 -1.89
CA GLY A 60 -0.44 -7.04 -2.69
C GLY A 60 -1.97 -7.06 -2.74
N ILE A 61 -2.61 -6.91 -1.58
CA ILE A 61 -4.08 -6.85 -1.48
C ILE A 61 -4.64 -5.61 -2.18
N SER A 62 -3.97 -4.46 -2.09
CA SER A 62 -4.42 -3.24 -2.78
C SER A 62 -4.39 -3.39 -4.30
N ILE A 63 -3.38 -4.04 -4.85
CA ILE A 63 -3.31 -4.36 -6.28
C ILE A 63 -4.46 -5.30 -6.66
N LEU A 64 -4.74 -6.33 -5.88
CA LEU A 64 -5.87 -7.23 -6.14
C LEU A 64 -7.21 -6.49 -6.11
N ALA A 65 -7.41 -5.60 -5.15
CA ALA A 65 -8.61 -4.77 -5.06
C ALA A 65 -8.79 -3.87 -6.29
N LEU A 66 -7.70 -3.27 -6.78
CA LEU A 66 -7.68 -2.49 -8.02
C LEU A 66 -8.03 -3.32 -9.26
N VAL A 67 -7.49 -4.53 -9.37
CA VAL A 67 -7.80 -5.45 -10.48
C VAL A 67 -9.28 -5.84 -10.46
N LEU A 68 -9.81 -6.20 -9.30
CA LEU A 68 -11.23 -6.55 -9.14
C LEU A 68 -12.15 -5.36 -9.46
N ALA A 69 -11.79 -4.16 -9.00
CA ALA A 69 -12.52 -2.93 -9.33
C ALA A 69 -12.52 -2.69 -10.85
N GLY A 70 -11.36 -2.84 -11.52
CA GLY A 70 -11.24 -2.72 -12.97
C GLY A 70 -12.10 -3.72 -13.73
N LEU A 71 -12.09 -5.00 -13.34
CA LEU A 71 -12.92 -6.04 -13.96
C LEU A 71 -14.43 -5.75 -13.79
N SER A 72 -14.83 -5.29 -12.61
CA SER A 72 -16.22 -4.93 -12.35
C SER A 72 -16.67 -3.75 -13.22
N PHE A 73 -15.81 -2.75 -13.38
CA PHE A 73 -16.05 -1.59 -14.23
C PHE A 73 -16.26 -1.99 -15.69
N ILE A 74 -15.38 -2.84 -16.22
CA ILE A 74 -15.50 -3.38 -17.59
C ILE A 74 -16.85 -4.09 -17.78
N LYS A 75 -17.30 -4.85 -16.78
CA LYS A 75 -18.58 -5.58 -16.84
C LYS A 75 -19.78 -4.65 -16.83
N VAL A 76 -19.78 -3.61 -15.99
CA VAL A 76 -20.84 -2.59 -15.95
C VAL A 76 -20.89 -1.81 -17.26
N MET A 77 -19.74 -1.37 -17.77
CA MET A 77 -19.65 -0.67 -19.05
C MET A 77 -20.11 -1.54 -20.22
N GLY A 78 -19.73 -2.82 -20.24
CA GLY A 78 -20.21 -3.78 -21.24
C GLY A 78 -21.72 -3.95 -21.22
N GLY A 79 -22.34 -3.98 -20.03
CA GLY A 79 -23.79 -3.96 -19.87
C GLY A 79 -24.43 -2.66 -20.38
N GLY A 80 -23.81 -1.52 -20.08
CA GLY A 80 -24.27 -0.20 -20.53
C GLY A 80 -24.25 -0.06 -22.05
N LEU A 81 -23.18 -0.53 -22.70
CA LEU A 81 -23.07 -0.53 -24.16
C LEU A 81 -24.12 -1.43 -24.82
N ARG A 82 -24.44 -2.58 -24.21
CA ARG A 82 -25.54 -3.44 -24.71
C ARG A 82 -26.88 -2.73 -24.63
N LYS A 83 -27.18 -2.09 -23.49
CA LYS A 83 -28.41 -1.34 -23.30
C LYS A 83 -28.52 -0.13 -24.24
N TRP A 84 -27.41 0.53 -24.52
CA TRP A 84 -27.33 1.59 -25.53
C TRP A 84 -27.64 1.08 -26.94
N ASN A 85 -27.14 -0.10 -27.31
CA ASN A 85 -27.43 -0.72 -28.60
C ASN A 85 -28.91 -1.13 -28.72
N GLU A 86 -29.54 -1.59 -27.63
CA GLU A 86 -30.98 -1.89 -27.58
C GLU A 86 -31.83 -0.61 -27.78
N TYR A 87 -31.46 0.47 -27.10
CA TYR A 87 -32.08 1.79 -27.29
C TYR A 87 -31.91 2.29 -28.73
N SER A 88 -30.69 2.21 -29.28
CA SER A 88 -30.38 2.65 -30.65
C SER A 88 -31.12 1.86 -31.73
N ARG A 89 -31.50 0.60 -31.43
CA ARG A 89 -32.30 -0.25 -32.32
C ARG A 89 -33.81 -0.03 -32.17
N GLY A 90 -34.24 0.91 -31.32
CA GLY A 90 -35.65 1.22 -31.07
C GLY A 90 -36.40 0.15 -30.29
N GLN A 91 -35.68 -0.78 -29.63
CA GLN A 91 -36.27 -1.89 -28.87
C GLN A 91 -36.40 -1.61 -27.37
N ALA A 92 -35.88 -0.47 -26.89
CA ALA A 92 -35.93 -0.08 -25.48
C ALA A 92 -36.31 1.40 -25.33
N GLU A 93 -37.08 1.71 -24.28
CA GLU A 93 -37.38 3.10 -23.91
C GLU A 93 -36.15 3.79 -23.30
N PHE A 94 -36.07 5.10 -23.47
CA PHE A 94 -35.06 5.94 -22.83
C PHE A 94 -35.09 5.82 -21.29
N ALA A 95 -36.25 5.45 -20.72
CA ALA A 95 -36.43 5.22 -19.29
C ALA A 95 -35.57 4.05 -18.76
N ASP A 96 -35.47 2.96 -19.51
CA ASP A 96 -34.68 1.80 -19.10
C ASP A 96 -33.17 2.07 -19.18
N LEU A 97 -32.76 2.88 -20.15
CA LEU A 97 -31.35 3.24 -20.33
C LEU A 97 -30.84 4.10 -19.17
N LYS A 98 -31.59 5.14 -18.78
CA LYS A 98 -31.19 6.01 -17.66
C LYS A 98 -31.17 5.26 -16.34
N GLU A 99 -32.12 4.35 -16.12
CA GLU A 99 -32.20 3.57 -14.88
C GLU A 99 -31.00 2.62 -14.77
N PHE A 100 -30.67 1.92 -15.86
CA PHE A 100 -29.46 1.10 -15.91
C PHE A 100 -28.20 1.93 -15.59
N PHE A 101 -28.10 3.14 -16.15
CA PHE A 101 -26.95 4.01 -15.92
C PHE A 101 -26.83 4.44 -14.45
N ILE A 102 -27.95 4.83 -13.81
CA ILE A 102 -27.97 5.22 -12.39
C ILE A 102 -27.57 4.04 -11.50
N VAL A 103 -28.18 2.87 -11.72
CA VAL A 103 -27.87 1.66 -10.94
C VAL A 103 -26.41 1.22 -11.17
N GLY A 104 -25.93 1.30 -12.41
CA GLY A 104 -24.54 0.98 -12.76
C GLY A 104 -23.54 1.87 -12.03
N VAL A 105 -23.79 3.19 -11.97
CA VAL A 105 -22.95 4.13 -11.23
C VAL A 105 -22.96 3.82 -9.74
N ILE A 106 -24.13 3.60 -9.14
CA ILE A 106 -24.25 3.25 -7.71
C ILE A 106 -23.45 1.98 -7.40
N LEU A 107 -23.54 0.96 -8.28
CA LEU A 107 -22.85 -0.30 -8.10
C LEU A 107 -21.32 -0.14 -8.18
N ILE A 108 -20.81 0.67 -9.11
CA ILE A 108 -19.37 0.97 -9.19
C ILE A 108 -18.90 1.70 -7.93
N VAL A 109 -19.62 2.74 -7.49
CA VAL A 109 -19.29 3.49 -6.28
C VAL A 109 -19.26 2.55 -5.08
N PHE A 110 -20.24 1.66 -4.95
CA PHE A 110 -20.31 0.69 -3.88
C PHE A 110 -19.11 -0.26 -3.87
N ILE A 111 -18.68 -0.77 -5.02
CA ILE A 111 -17.50 -1.64 -5.14
C ILE A 111 -16.23 -0.90 -4.70
N VAL A 112 -16.04 0.36 -5.14
CA VAL A 112 -14.88 1.17 -4.75
C VAL A 112 -14.89 1.45 -3.26
N MET A 113 -16.05 1.76 -2.67
CA MET A 113 -16.17 1.93 -1.22
C MET A 113 -15.80 0.65 -0.47
N MET A 114 -16.29 -0.51 -0.91
CA MET A 114 -15.97 -1.80 -0.29
C MET A 114 -14.48 -2.15 -0.40
N ALA A 115 -13.85 -1.86 -1.54
CA ALA A 115 -12.41 -2.03 -1.73
C ALA A 115 -11.61 -1.15 -0.75
N ASN A 116 -11.98 0.12 -0.62
CA ASN A 116 -11.32 1.03 0.33
C ASN A 116 -11.55 0.63 1.79
N TYR A 117 -12.75 0.17 2.13
CA TYR A 117 -13.06 -0.34 3.46
C TYR A 117 -12.20 -1.57 3.79
N ALA A 118 -12.06 -2.52 2.86
CA ALA A 118 -11.19 -3.68 3.05
C ALA A 118 -9.72 -3.28 3.29
N LEU A 119 -9.22 -2.25 2.59
CA LEU A 119 -7.87 -1.72 2.82
C LEU A 119 -7.73 -0.99 4.15
N SER A 120 -8.79 -0.33 4.61
CA SER A 120 -8.82 0.32 5.92
C SER A 120 -8.83 -0.68 7.08
N VAL A 121 -9.42 -1.86 6.91
CA VAL A 121 -9.40 -2.94 7.92
C VAL A 121 -8.01 -3.57 8.05
N LEU A 122 -7.22 -3.50 6.98
CA LEU A 122 -5.85 -4.02 6.95
C LEU A 122 -4.81 -3.00 7.47
N ALA A 123 -5.18 -1.72 7.46
CA ALA A 123 -4.47 -0.65 8.14
C ALA A 123 -4.75 -0.68 9.65
#